data_AF-A0A1Z8VLU9-F1
#
_entry.id   AF-A0A1Z8VLU9-F1
#
_cell.length_a   1.000
_cell.length_b   1.000
_cell.length_c   1.000
_cell.angle_alpha   90.00
_cell.angle_beta   90.00
_cell.angle_gamma   90.00
#
_symmetry.space_group_name_H-M   'P 1'
#
loop_
_entity.id
_entity.type
_entity.pdbx_description
1 polymer ?
#
loop_
_entity_poly.entity_id
_entity_poly.type
_entity_poly.pdbx_seq_one_letter_code
_entity_poly.pdbx_strand_id
1 'polypeptide(L)'
;MLSNPFIQAALWCALLSLLAWAISLAKQDASVADVFWPWMSVGSGAIYLLSASPPSPIAWVTLAGITVAALRLSVMVKSRIARGGEDRRYTEIRSSWGRGFGLKSLPGIFMLQG
;
A
#
# COMPACT_ATOMS: atom_id res chain seq x y z
N MET A 1 -23.35 -8.60 -4.23
CA MET A 1 -22.49 -7.72 -3.38
C MET A 1 -21.05 -7.71 -3.85
N LEU A 2 -20.39 -8.86 -4.07
CA LEU A 2 -18.99 -8.92 -4.56
C LEU A 2 -18.75 -8.40 -5.99
N SER A 3 -19.80 -8.20 -6.78
CA SER A 3 -19.69 -7.64 -8.14
C SER A 3 -19.57 -6.10 -8.16
N ASN A 4 -19.71 -5.44 -7.01
CA ASN A 4 -19.60 -3.99 -6.94
C ASN A 4 -18.10 -3.58 -6.94
N PRO A 5 -17.64 -2.74 -7.89
CA PRO A 5 -16.23 -2.37 -8.00
C PRO A 5 -15.70 -1.63 -6.76
N PHE A 6 -16.55 -0.89 -6.03
CA PHE A 6 -16.16 -0.27 -4.76
C PHE A 6 -15.81 -1.31 -3.71
N ILE A 7 -16.61 -2.39 -3.60
CA ILE A 7 -16.36 -3.48 -2.65
C ILE A 7 -15.10 -4.24 -3.05
N GLN A 8 -14.90 -4.52 -4.35
CA GLN A 8 -13.70 -5.19 -4.84
C GLN A 8 -12.43 -4.36 -4.56
N ALA A 9 -12.47 -3.05 -4.81
CA ALA A 9 -11.35 -2.16 -4.52
C ALA A 9 -11.08 -2.08 -3.01
N ALA A 10 -12.13 -2.01 -2.17
CA ALA A 10 -11.97 -2.02 -0.72
C ALA A 10 -11.33 -3.33 -0.21
N LEU A 11 -11.77 -4.49 -0.74
CA LEU A 11 -11.19 -5.79 -0.43
C LEU A 11 -9.73 -5.90 -0.88
N TRP A 12 -9.41 -5.35 -2.06
CA TRP A 12 -8.03 -5.27 -2.55
C TRP A 12 -7.14 -4.46 -1.61
N CYS A 13 -7.58 -3.26 -1.23
CA CYS A 13 -6.84 -2.42 -0.29
C CYS A 13 -6.66 -3.11 1.07
N ALA A 14 -7.73 -3.69 1.63
CA ALA A 14 -7.67 -4.42 2.89
C ALA A 14 -6.70 -5.60 2.84
N LEU A 15 -6.70 -6.37 1.74
CA LEU A 15 -5.78 -7.48 1.54
C LEU A 15 -4.32 -7.00 1.51
N LEU A 16 -4.01 -5.96 0.73
CA LEU A 16 -2.66 -5.41 0.69
C LEU A 16 -2.23 -4.81 2.03
N SER A 17 -3.12 -4.14 2.76
CA SER A 17 -2.84 -3.62 4.10
C SER A 17 -2.49 -4.74 5.06
N LEU A 18 -3.25 -5.85 5.05
CA LEU A 18 -2.99 -7.02 5.89
C LEU A 18 -1.67 -7.70 5.53
N LEU A 19 -1.37 -7.85 4.24
CA LEU A 19 -0.11 -8.42 3.77
C LEU A 19 1.09 -7.55 4.16
N ALA A 20 1.00 -6.24 3.93
CA ALA A 20 2.03 -5.29 4.32
C ALA A 20 2.27 -5.32 5.84
N TRP A 21 1.20 -5.36 6.63
CA TRP A 21 1.27 -5.49 8.07
C TRP A 21 1.96 -6.79 8.51
N ALA A 22 1.55 -7.95 7.97
CA ALA A 22 2.17 -9.23 8.28
C ALA A 22 3.67 -9.25 7.94
N ILE A 23 4.05 -8.69 6.78
CA ILE A 23 5.45 -8.56 6.37
C ILE A 23 6.20 -7.61 7.33
N SER A 24 5.57 -6.52 7.77
CA SER A 24 6.18 -5.58 8.71
C SER A 24 6.50 -6.20 10.06
N LEU A 25 5.64 -7.11 10.55
CA LEU A 25 5.87 -7.84 11.78
C LEU A 25 7.02 -8.82 11.63
N ALA A 26 7.07 -9.56 10.51
CA ALA A 26 8.13 -10.51 10.22
C ALA A 26 9.49 -9.83 10.03
N LYS A 27 9.52 -8.66 9.38
CA LYS A 27 10.76 -7.89 9.12
C LYS A 27 11.12 -6.91 10.23
N GLN A 28 10.23 -6.71 11.20
CA GLN A 28 10.30 -5.62 12.16
C GLN A 28 10.57 -4.27 11.49
N ASP A 29 9.89 -3.99 10.37
CA ASP A 29 10.08 -2.79 9.57
C ASP A 29 8.74 -2.31 9.01
N ALA A 30 8.22 -1.20 9.56
CA ALA A 30 6.96 -0.62 9.12
C ALA A 30 7.09 0.23 7.84
N SER A 31 8.31 0.53 7.39
CA SER A 31 8.58 1.22 6.11
C SER A 31 8.13 0.41 4.91
N VAL A 32 7.90 -0.90 5.09
CA VAL A 32 7.29 -1.74 4.06
C VAL A 32 5.91 -1.22 3.64
N ALA A 33 5.17 -0.52 4.52
CA ALA A 33 3.89 0.10 4.19
C ALA A 33 3.99 0.99 2.93
N ASP A 34 5.04 1.80 2.85
CA ASP A 34 5.27 2.74 1.75
C ASP A 34 5.53 2.04 0.41
N VAL A 35 5.95 0.77 0.44
CA VAL A 35 6.09 -0.05 -0.77
C VAL A 35 4.72 -0.49 -1.28
N PHE A 36 3.78 -0.80 -0.39
CA PHE A 36 2.48 -1.39 -0.73
C PHE A 36 1.41 -0.35 -1.07
N TRP A 37 1.47 0.83 -0.46
CA TRP A 37 0.50 1.91 -0.65
C TRP A 37 0.22 2.28 -2.10
N PRO A 38 1.22 2.53 -2.96
CA PRO A 38 0.94 2.85 -4.36
C PRO A 38 0.23 1.71 -5.12
N TRP A 39 0.43 0.45 -4.73
CA TRP A 39 -0.22 -0.70 -5.36
C TRP A 39 -1.70 -0.84 -5.00
N MET A 40 -2.13 -0.26 -3.88
CA MET A 40 -3.56 -0.13 -3.56
C MET A 40 -4.26 0.71 -4.64
N SER A 41 -3.65 1.81 -5.06
CA SER A 41 -4.15 2.66 -6.15
C SER A 41 -4.12 1.95 -7.50
N VAL A 42 -3.04 1.22 -7.81
CA VAL A 42 -2.93 0.44 -9.07
C VAL A 42 -4.04 -0.60 -9.18
N GLY A 43 -4.22 -1.45 -8.15
CA GLY A 43 -5.24 -2.50 -8.21
C GLY A 43 -6.67 -1.93 -8.18
N SER A 44 -6.91 -0.86 -7.42
CA SER A 44 -8.20 -0.15 -7.46
C SER A 44 -8.48 0.38 -8.88
N GLY A 45 -7.51 1.07 -9.50
CA GLY A 45 -7.63 1.57 -10.87
C GLY A 45 -7.89 0.45 -11.89
N ALA A 46 -7.21 -0.69 -11.75
CA ALA A 46 -7.44 -1.85 -12.61
C ALA A 46 -8.85 -2.43 -12.45
N ILE A 47 -9.36 -2.55 -11.23
CA ILE A 47 -10.74 -3.00 -10.95
C ILE A 47 -11.76 -2.08 -11.63
N TYR A 48 -11.60 -0.76 -11.50
CA TYR A 48 -12.49 0.20 -12.16
C TYR A 48 -12.40 0.17 -13.68
N LEU A 49 -11.18 0.06 -14.22
CA LEU A 49 -10.95 -0.03 -15.67
C LEU A 49 -11.65 -1.27 -16.26
N LEU A 50 -11.51 -2.42 -15.60
CA LEU A 50 -12.12 -3.69 -16.04
C LEU A 50 -13.65 -3.70 -15.85
N SER A 51 -14.16 -2.91 -14.91
CA SER A 51 -15.61 -2.75 -14.69
C SER A 51 -16.25 -1.76 -15.66
N ALA A 52 -15.46 -0.89 -16.31
CA ALA A 52 -15.94 0.02 -17.33
C ALA A 52 -16.14 -0.71 -18.66
N SER A 53 -17.32 -0.56 -19.27
CA SER A 53 -17.62 -1.13 -20.59
C SER A 53 -18.26 -0.07 -21.51
N PRO A 54 -17.57 0.36 -22.58
CA PRO A 54 -16.16 0.09 -22.92
C PRO A 54 -15.19 0.96 -22.08
N PRO A 55 -13.98 0.48 -21.75
CA PRO A 55 -12.95 1.32 -21.13
C PRO A 55 -12.43 2.36 -22.13
N SER A 56 -12.30 3.61 -21.68
CA SER A 56 -11.78 4.68 -22.54
C SER A 56 -10.26 4.57 -22.73
N PRO A 57 -9.70 5.01 -23.87
CA PRO A 57 -8.25 5.03 -24.08
C PRO A 57 -7.49 5.82 -23.01
N ILE A 58 -8.07 6.93 -22.52
CA ILE A 58 -7.45 7.73 -21.46
C ILE A 58 -7.34 6.95 -20.15
N ALA A 59 -8.30 6.08 -19.83
CA ALA A 59 -8.26 5.26 -18.62
C ALA A 59 -7.08 4.26 -18.64
N TRP A 60 -6.74 3.71 -19.80
CA TRP A 60 -5.55 2.87 -19.98
C TRP A 60 -4.26 3.66 -19.74
N VAL A 61 -4.14 4.85 -20.32
CA VAL A 61 -2.97 5.73 -20.14
C VAL A 61 -2.84 6.14 -18.66
N THR A 62 -3.95 6.47 -18.01
CA THR A 62 -3.97 6.79 -16.57
C THR A 62 -3.50 5.61 -15.72
N LEU A 63 -4.00 4.40 -15.97
CA LEU A 63 -3.57 3.20 -15.23
C LEU A 63 -2.07 2.92 -15.44
N ALA A 64 -1.58 3.07 -16.67
CA ALA A 64 -0.15 2.93 -16.98
C ALA A 64 0.69 3.95 -16.21
N GLY A 65 0.28 5.23 -16.19
CA GLY A 65 0.96 6.30 -15.45
C GLY A 65 1.02 6.04 -13.95
N ILE A 66 -0.10 5.62 -13.35
CA ILE A 66 -0.16 5.25 -11.92
C ILE A 66 0.74 4.04 -11.64
N THR A 67 0.76 3.05 -12.52
CA THR A 67 1.61 1.85 -12.38
C THR A 67 3.10 2.20 -12.43
N VAL A 68 3.51 3.06 -13.36
CA VAL A 68 4.90 3.55 -13.45
C VAL A 68 5.28 4.34 -12.20
N ALA A 69 4.41 5.23 -11.73
CA ALA A 69 4.63 6.00 -10.50
C ALA A 69 4.74 5.08 -9.27
N ALA A 70 3.86 4.09 -9.16
CA ALA A 70 3.87 3.09 -8.09
C ALA A 70 5.15 2.27 -8.09
N LEU A 71 5.59 1.82 -9.26
CA LEU A 71 6.84 1.08 -9.42
C LEU A 71 8.05 1.94 -9.03
N ARG A 72 8.12 3.18 -9.52
CA ARG A 72 9.19 4.13 -9.19
C ARG A 72 9.30 4.33 -7.67
N LEU A 73 8.18 4.61 -7.00
CA LEU A 73 8.12 4.80 -5.55
C LEU A 73 8.55 3.52 -4.81
N SER A 74 8.00 2.37 -5.20
CA SER A 74 8.30 1.08 -4.59
C SER A 74 9.78 0.72 -4.68
N VAL A 75 10.41 0.96 -5.83
CA VAL A 75 11.85 0.71 -6.03
C VAL A 75 12.69 1.67 -5.19
N MET A 76 12.33 2.95 -5.14
CA MET A 76 13.03 3.95 -4.33
C MET A 76 12.98 3.59 -2.84
N VAL A 77 11.81 3.24 -2.31
CA VAL A 77 11.63 2.85 -0.91
C VAL A 77 12.40 1.56 -0.61
N LYS A 78 12.27 0.53 -1.43
CA LYS A 78 13.04 -0.73 -1.25
C LYS A 78 14.54 -0.49 -1.26
N SER A 79 15.04 0.36 -2.17
CA SER A 79 16.46 0.71 -2.23
C SER A 79 16.91 1.46 -0.97
N ARG A 80 16.07 2.32 -0.40
CA ARG A 80 16.34 3.01 0.86
C ARG A 80 16.40 2.05 2.03
N ILE A 81 15.40 1.18 2.17
CA ILE A 81 15.34 0.16 3.23
C ILE A 81 16.57 -0.74 3.19
N ALA A 82 16.97 -1.19 1.99
CA ALA A 82 18.16 -2.03 1.83
C ALA A 82 19.48 -1.35 2.23
N ARG A 83 19.54 -0.01 2.22
CA ARG A 83 20.75 0.77 2.56
C ARG A 83 20.82 1.22 4.01
N GLY A 84 19.68 1.39 4.68
CA GLY A 84 19.62 2.05 6.00
C GLY A 84 18.71 1.37 7.04
N GLY A 85 18.09 0.24 6.71
CA GLY A 85 17.08 -0.38 7.55
C GLY A 85 15.76 0.38 7.55
N GLU A 86 14.99 0.24 8.64
CA GLU A 86 13.71 0.94 8.81
C GLU A 86 13.91 2.47 8.77
N ASP A 87 13.01 3.17 8.07
CA ASP A 87 13.04 4.62 7.97
C ASP A 87 12.89 5.25 9.37
N ARG A 88 13.61 6.34 9.60
CA ARG A 88 13.68 7.04 10.89
C ARG A 88 12.29 7.40 11.41
N ARG A 89 11.37 7.80 10.51
CA ARG A 89 9.98 8.12 10.87
C ARG A 89 9.29 6.94 11.57
N TYR A 90 9.40 5.73 11.01
CA TYR A 90 8.76 4.54 11.58
C TYR A 90 9.46 4.08 12.87
N THR A 91 10.78 4.29 12.95
CA THR A 91 11.55 4.05 14.17
C THR A 91 11.09 4.94 15.33
N GLU A 92 10.86 6.24 15.07
CA GLU A 92 10.34 7.19 16.07
C GLU A 92 8.89 6.89 16.49
N ILE A 93 8.04 6.47 15.54
CA ILE A 93 6.67 6.02 15.87
C ILE A 93 6.73 4.76 16.74
N ARG A 94 7.60 3.80 16.39
CA ARG A 94 7.78 2.58 17.17
C ARG A 94 8.28 2.86 18.59
N SER A 95 9.26 3.74 18.74
CA SER A 95 9.80 4.08 20.06
C SER A 95 8.78 4.83 20.92
N SER A 96 7.97 5.71 20.33
CA SER A 96 6.92 6.44 21.05
C SER A 96 5.73 5.56 21.44
N TRP A 97 5.31 4.64 20.57
CA TRP A 97 4.15 3.76 20.84
C TRP A 97 4.49 2.58 21.75
N GLY A 98 5.77 2.20 21.81
CA GLY A 98 6.31 1.21 22.73
C GLY A 98 5.67 -0.16 22.60
N ARG A 99 5.40 -0.81 23.74
CA ARG A 99 4.77 -2.14 23.78
C ARG A 99 3.38 -2.08 23.13
N GLY A 100 3.13 -3.02 22.20
CA GLY A 100 1.90 -3.08 21.42
C GLY A 100 1.94 -2.34 20.09
N PHE A 101 3.09 -1.80 19.66
CA PHE A 101 3.26 -1.19 18.33
C PHE A 101 2.70 -2.06 17.20
N GLY A 102 2.95 -3.38 17.22
CA GLY A 102 2.47 -4.28 16.17
C GLY A 102 0.95 -4.32 16.01
N LEU A 103 0.17 -4.24 17.09
CA LEU A 103 -1.30 -4.20 17.00
C LEU A 103 -1.82 -2.81 16.67
N LYS A 104 -1.19 -1.76 17.23
CA LYS A 104 -1.56 -0.37 16.99
C LYS A 104 -1.23 0.07 15.56
N SER A 105 -0.17 -0.47 14.96
CA SER A 105 0.29 -0.10 13.62
C SER A 105 -0.69 -0.52 12.53
N LEU A 106 -1.46 -1.59 12.71
CA LEU A 106 -2.44 -2.03 11.71
C LEU A 106 -3.47 -0.92 11.38
N PRO A 107 -4.26 -0.40 12.33
CA PRO A 107 -5.18 0.70 12.03
C PRO A 107 -4.44 2.02 11.74
N GLY A 108 -3.37 2.33 12.47
CA GLY A 108 -2.75 3.66 12.41
C GLY A 108 -1.77 3.89 11.25
N ILE A 109 -1.11 2.84 10.75
CA ILE A 109 -0.10 2.92 9.68
C ILE A 109 -0.65 2.22 8.42
N PHE A 110 -1.12 0.99 8.54
CA PHE A 110 -1.47 0.19 7.36
C PHE A 110 -2.87 0.47 6.81
N MET A 111 -3.77 1.08 7.58
CA MET A 111 -5.14 1.41 7.15
C MET A 111 -5.40 2.92 7.03
N LEU A 112 -5.16 3.70 8.07
CA LEU A 112 -5.64 5.10 8.17
C LEU A 112 -4.52 6.15 8.18
N GLN A 113 -3.31 5.84 7.72
CA GLN A 113 -2.22 6.81 7.83
C GLN A 113 -2.56 8.10 7.07
N GLY A 114 -2.53 9.21 7.82
CA GLY A 114 -2.87 10.57 7.43
C GLY A 114 -2.17 11.54 8.36
#